data_AF-A0A7W7CX58-F1
#
_entry.id   AF-A0A7W7CX58-F1
#
_cell.length_a   1.000
_cell.length_b   1.000
_cell.length_c   1.000
_cell.angle_alpha   90.00
_cell.angle_beta   90.00
_cell.angle_gamma   90.00
#
_symmetry.space_group_name_H-M   'P 1'
#
loop_
_entity.id
_entity.type
_entity.pdbx_description
1 polymer ?
#
loop_
_entity_poly.entity_id
_entity_poly.type
_entity_poly.pdbx_seq_one_letter_code
_entity_poly.pdbx_strand_id
1 'polypeptide(L)'
;MIPGSPATAGLRRLLTELGESARTGALHIDGHPGGVLYLVSGRIAYAETPACPGIGDRLVASGRIPAAVWRRALAEGRGAHRVGRLLLRDGLIGQNELALRLAAAIADATHELLRSAEARVRFVPGERHWLGPVAGLEPARRFRAGGGRNACPQPWSRKPPTMTHMGCD
;
A
#
# COMPACT_ATOMS: atom_id res chain seq x y z
N MET A 1 7.04 15.26 36.38
CA MET A 1 7.38 15.61 34.99
C MET A 1 7.20 14.36 34.15
N ILE A 2 6.09 14.26 33.41
CA ILE A 2 5.69 13.05 32.68
C ILE A 2 6.49 12.98 31.37
N PRO A 3 7.24 11.91 31.07
CA PRO A 3 7.85 11.72 29.76
C PRO A 3 6.77 11.45 28.70
N GLY A 4 6.84 12.16 27.57
CA GLY A 4 5.88 12.04 26.47
C GLY A 4 5.82 10.63 25.89
N SER A 5 4.62 10.20 25.52
CA SER A 5 4.32 8.84 25.03
C SER A 5 5.20 8.41 23.84
N PRO A 6 5.85 7.22 23.88
CA PRO A 6 6.67 6.73 22.78
C PRO A 6 5.84 5.79 21.89
N ALA A 7 5.29 6.31 20.81
CA ALA A 7 4.53 5.44 19.90
C ALA A 7 4.96 5.60 18.43
N THR A 8 5.17 6.81 17.93
CA THR A 8 5.68 6.99 16.55
C THR A 8 7.14 6.50 16.35
N ALA A 9 7.86 6.18 17.44
CA ALA A 9 9.25 5.70 17.40
C ALA A 9 9.39 4.19 17.11
N GLY A 10 8.34 3.37 17.25
CA GLY A 10 8.43 1.91 17.12
C GLY A 10 8.46 1.41 15.68
N LEU A 11 7.46 1.78 14.86
CA LEU A 11 7.29 1.25 13.50
C LEU A 11 8.37 1.74 12.53
N ARG A 12 8.69 3.05 12.55
CA ARG A 12 9.71 3.63 11.65
C ARG A 12 11.10 3.04 11.93
N ARG A 13 11.45 2.85 13.21
CA ARG A 13 12.71 2.22 13.61
C ARG A 13 12.76 0.77 13.14
N LEU A 14 11.71 0.00 13.39
CA LEU A 14 11.64 -1.39 12.94
C LEU A 14 11.75 -1.51 11.41
N LEU A 15 11.06 -0.65 10.65
CA LEU A 15 11.20 -0.61 9.18
C LEU A 15 12.62 -0.28 8.73
N THR A 16 13.33 0.56 9.49
CA THR A 16 14.74 0.86 9.23
C THR A 16 15.60 -0.37 9.48
N GLU A 17 15.43 -1.06 10.61
CA GLU A 17 16.18 -2.27 10.97
C GLU A 17 15.94 -3.43 9.98
N LEU A 18 14.67 -3.67 9.61
CA LEU A 18 14.30 -4.64 8.58
C LEU A 18 14.88 -4.26 7.23
N GLY A 19 14.88 -2.95 6.93
CA GLY A 19 15.52 -2.37 5.78
C GLY A 19 17.01 -2.67 5.74
N GLU A 20 17.74 -2.31 6.81
CA GLU A 20 19.18 -2.48 7.01
C GLU A 20 19.62 -3.95 6.88
N SER A 21 18.82 -4.84 7.45
CA SER A 21 19.04 -6.29 7.42
C SER A 21 18.52 -6.97 6.15
N ALA A 22 18.06 -6.21 5.15
CA ALA A 22 17.52 -6.70 3.88
C ALA A 22 16.46 -7.82 4.04
N ARG A 23 15.58 -7.70 5.06
CA ARG A 23 14.61 -8.76 5.38
C ARG A 23 13.52 -8.86 4.30
N THR A 24 13.09 -10.09 4.05
CA THR A 24 11.96 -10.42 3.15
C THR A 24 10.88 -11.13 3.96
N GLY A 25 9.64 -10.66 3.85
CA GLY A 25 8.51 -11.17 4.63
C GLY A 25 7.41 -10.13 4.80
N ALA A 26 6.45 -10.41 5.68
CA ALA A 26 5.34 -9.50 5.97
C ALA A 26 5.43 -8.92 7.39
N LEU A 27 5.30 -7.60 7.52
CA LEU A 27 5.14 -6.92 8.79
C LEU A 27 3.65 -6.64 9.02
N HIS A 28 3.06 -7.41 9.91
CA HIS A 28 1.68 -7.24 10.37
C HIS A 28 1.64 -6.14 11.42
N ILE A 29 0.70 -5.22 11.26
CA ILE A 29 0.51 -4.04 12.10
C ILE A 29 -0.91 -4.15 12.67
N ASP A 30 -1.01 -4.41 13.96
CA ASP A 30 -2.28 -4.45 14.69
C ASP A 30 -2.73 -3.01 15.00
N GLY A 31 -4.05 -2.78 15.04
CA GLY A 31 -4.61 -1.48 15.40
C GLY A 31 -5.88 -1.14 14.61
N HIS A 32 -6.31 0.11 14.72
CA HIS A 32 -7.43 0.65 13.95
C HIS A 32 -7.06 2.03 13.36
N PRO A 33 -6.64 2.09 12.08
CA PRO A 33 -6.49 0.98 11.15
C PRO A 33 -5.18 0.19 11.35
N GLY A 34 -5.29 -1.14 11.33
CA GLY A 34 -4.15 -2.05 11.17
C GLY A 34 -3.85 -2.31 9.69
N GLY A 35 -2.93 -3.23 9.41
CA GLY A 35 -2.60 -3.62 8.04
C GLY A 35 -1.33 -4.45 7.93
N VAL A 36 -0.85 -4.62 6.70
CA VAL A 36 0.34 -5.43 6.41
C VAL A 36 1.24 -4.71 5.43
N LEU A 37 2.53 -4.65 5.75
CA LEU A 37 3.58 -4.22 4.83
C LEU A 37 4.39 -5.44 4.39
N TYR A 38 4.49 -5.70 3.09
CA TYR A 38 5.28 -6.79 2.56
C TYR A 38 6.62 -6.26 2.07
N LEU A 39 7.70 -6.83 2.57
CA LEU A 39 9.07 -6.45 2.26
C LEU A 39 9.74 -7.48 1.35
N VAL A 40 10.48 -6.98 0.38
CA VAL A 40 11.41 -7.75 -0.46
C VAL A 40 12.78 -7.10 -0.36
N SER A 41 13.75 -7.84 0.18
CA SER A 41 15.12 -7.36 0.40
C SER A 41 15.18 -6.01 1.13
N GLY A 42 14.37 -5.87 2.19
CA GLY A 42 14.30 -4.67 3.03
C GLY A 42 13.55 -3.49 2.41
N ARG A 43 12.86 -3.66 1.29
CA ARG A 43 12.06 -2.61 0.63
C ARG A 43 10.59 -2.97 0.61
N ILE A 44 9.71 -2.00 0.84
CA ILE A 44 8.26 -2.21 0.80
C ILE A 44 7.85 -2.48 -0.66
N ALA A 45 7.37 -3.68 -0.92
CA ALA A 45 6.90 -4.13 -2.23
C ALA A 45 5.36 -4.13 -2.33
N TYR A 46 4.66 -4.30 -1.21
CA TYR A 46 3.21 -4.22 -1.11
C TYR A 46 2.79 -3.63 0.24
N ALA A 47 1.63 -3.00 0.29
CA ALA A 47 1.01 -2.54 1.53
C ALA A 47 -0.51 -2.68 1.42
N GLU A 48 -1.15 -3.15 2.48
CA GLU A 48 -2.60 -3.31 2.57
C GLU A 48 -3.10 -2.78 3.92
N THR A 49 -4.21 -2.04 3.90
CA THR A 49 -4.93 -1.60 5.10
C THR A 49 -6.41 -1.43 4.76
N PRO A 50 -7.35 -1.79 5.64
CA PRO A 50 -8.78 -1.55 5.41
C PRO A 50 -9.15 -0.07 5.33
N ALA A 51 -8.29 0.85 5.78
CA ALA A 51 -8.52 2.29 5.69
C ALA A 51 -8.28 2.87 4.28
N CYS A 52 -7.77 2.08 3.33
CA CYS A 52 -7.48 2.53 1.98
C CYS A 52 -7.97 1.49 0.95
N PRO A 53 -8.54 1.92 -0.20
CA PRO A 53 -8.88 1.00 -1.27
C PRO A 53 -7.65 0.25 -1.78
N GLY A 54 -7.72 -1.07 -1.81
CA GLY A 54 -6.68 -1.93 -2.37
C GLY A 54 -6.66 -1.88 -3.90
N ILE A 55 -5.69 -2.58 -4.51
CA ILE A 55 -5.59 -2.64 -5.97
C ILE A 55 -6.86 -3.21 -6.63
N GLY A 56 -7.47 -4.24 -6.01
CA GLY A 56 -8.71 -4.83 -6.49
C GLY A 56 -9.86 -3.84 -6.51
N ASP A 57 -10.07 -3.14 -5.40
CA ASP A 57 -11.13 -2.13 -5.28
C ASP A 57 -10.97 -1.04 -6.33
N ARG A 58 -9.74 -0.55 -6.53
CA ARG A 58 -9.46 0.48 -7.54
C ARG A 58 -9.73 0.00 -8.97
N LEU A 59 -9.34 -1.23 -9.30
CA LEU A 59 -9.55 -1.80 -10.63
C LEU A 59 -11.02 -2.05 -10.93
N VAL A 60 -11.77 -2.50 -9.93
CA VAL A 60 -13.21 -2.75 -10.07
C VAL A 60 -14.00 -1.44 -10.08
N ALA A 61 -13.74 -0.53 -9.15
CA ALA A 61 -14.46 0.75 -9.06
C ALA A 61 -14.21 1.65 -10.27
N SER A 62 -13.03 1.58 -10.90
CA SER A 62 -12.75 2.31 -12.15
C SER A 62 -13.36 1.66 -13.40
N GLY A 63 -13.98 0.48 -13.28
CA GLY A 63 -14.48 -0.29 -14.41
C GLY A 63 -13.40 -0.94 -15.27
N ARG A 64 -12.12 -0.83 -14.89
CA ARG A 64 -10.99 -1.41 -15.64
C ARG A 64 -11.05 -2.94 -15.70
N ILE A 65 -11.53 -3.56 -14.61
CA ILE A 65 -11.76 -5.01 -14.55
C ILE A 65 -13.15 -5.25 -13.96
N PRO A 66 -14.04 -6.02 -14.62
CA PRO A 66 -15.32 -6.38 -14.05
C PRO A 66 -15.18 -7.15 -12.74
N ALA A 67 -16.06 -6.88 -11.76
CA ALA A 67 -15.99 -7.51 -10.44
C ALA A 67 -16.00 -9.06 -10.47
N ALA A 68 -16.75 -9.65 -11.39
CA ALA A 68 -16.78 -11.11 -11.57
C ALA A 68 -15.43 -11.66 -12.06
N VAL A 69 -14.78 -10.98 -12.99
CA VAL A 69 -13.46 -11.34 -13.52
C VAL A 69 -12.40 -11.21 -12.43
N TRP A 70 -12.44 -10.12 -11.65
CA TRP A 70 -11.56 -9.93 -10.50
C TRP A 70 -11.69 -11.08 -9.48
N ARG A 71 -12.92 -11.43 -9.08
CA ARG A 71 -13.17 -12.55 -8.15
C ARG A 71 -12.62 -13.88 -8.67
N ARG A 72 -12.76 -14.16 -9.97
CA ARG A 72 -12.20 -15.36 -10.59
C ARG A 72 -10.67 -15.38 -10.53
N ALA A 73 -10.02 -14.27 -10.87
CA ALA A 73 -8.56 -14.16 -10.80
C ALA A 73 -8.04 -14.34 -9.37
N LEU A 74 -8.74 -13.79 -8.36
CA LEU A 74 -8.44 -14.03 -6.95
C LEU A 74 -8.57 -15.51 -6.58
N ALA A 75 -9.68 -16.16 -6.94
CA ALA A 75 -9.90 -17.57 -6.63
C ALA A 75 -8.81 -18.49 -7.22
N GLU A 76 -8.37 -18.20 -8.44
CA GLU A 76 -7.35 -19.00 -9.14
C GLU A 76 -5.91 -18.72 -8.69
N GLY A 77 -5.64 -17.48 -8.27
CA GLY A 77 -4.26 -16.99 -8.11
C GLY A 77 -3.82 -16.70 -6.69
N ARG A 78 -4.73 -16.47 -5.74
CA ARG A 78 -4.40 -15.94 -4.40
C ARG A 78 -3.47 -16.87 -3.62
N GLY A 79 -3.81 -18.16 -3.56
CA GLY A 79 -3.03 -19.15 -2.83
C GLY A 79 -1.66 -19.46 -3.44
N ALA A 80 -1.47 -19.16 -4.73
CA ALA A 80 -0.23 -19.40 -5.46
C ALA A 80 0.58 -18.12 -5.71
N HIS A 81 0.23 -17.00 -5.05
CA HIS A 81 0.89 -15.69 -5.22
C HIS A 81 1.07 -15.29 -6.69
N ARG A 82 0.01 -15.42 -7.50
CA ARG A 82 0.10 -15.23 -8.96
C ARG A 82 -1.01 -14.39 -9.56
N VAL A 83 -1.84 -13.73 -8.75
CA VAL A 83 -2.99 -12.97 -9.28
C VAL A 83 -2.52 -11.91 -10.28
N GLY A 84 -1.47 -11.15 -9.98
CA GLY A 84 -0.93 -10.16 -10.92
C GLY A 84 -0.48 -10.79 -12.23
N ARG A 85 0.20 -11.94 -12.18
CA ARG A 85 0.59 -12.69 -13.38
C ARG A 85 -0.61 -13.15 -14.20
N LEU A 86 -1.69 -13.61 -13.57
CA LEU A 86 -2.91 -14.02 -14.28
C LEU A 86 -3.54 -12.82 -15.01
N LEU A 87 -3.64 -11.67 -14.34
CA LEU A 87 -4.19 -10.45 -14.95
C LEU A 87 -3.38 -9.99 -16.18
N LEU A 88 -2.05 -10.10 -16.12
CA LEU A 88 -1.16 -9.75 -17.23
C LEU A 88 -1.25 -10.79 -18.36
N ARG A 89 -1.19 -12.08 -18.02
CA ARG A 89 -1.28 -13.20 -18.99
C ARG A 89 -2.57 -13.13 -19.78
N ASP A 90 -3.68 -12.84 -19.12
CA ASP A 90 -5.02 -12.82 -19.72
C ASP A 90 -5.34 -11.47 -20.38
N GLY A 91 -4.40 -10.52 -20.42
CA GLY A 91 -4.56 -9.22 -21.07
C GLY A 91 -5.58 -8.30 -20.40
N LEU A 92 -5.96 -8.57 -19.15
CA LEU A 92 -6.97 -7.78 -18.42
C LEU A 92 -6.44 -6.37 -18.10
N ILE A 93 -5.13 -6.25 -17.89
CA ILE A 93 -4.43 -4.99 -17.64
C ILE A 93 -2.99 -5.09 -18.17
N GLY A 94 -2.43 -3.98 -18.66
CA GLY A 94 -1.04 -3.92 -19.08
C GLY A 94 -0.08 -3.82 -17.89
N GLN A 95 1.19 -4.20 -18.09
CA GLN A 95 2.21 -4.20 -17.04
C GLN A 95 2.42 -2.80 -16.42
N ASN A 96 2.65 -1.79 -17.25
CA ASN A 96 2.87 -0.42 -16.77
C ASN A 96 1.65 0.13 -16.03
N GLU A 97 0.46 -0.16 -16.54
CA GLU A 97 -0.79 0.28 -15.96
C GLU A 97 -1.02 -0.34 -14.58
N LEU A 98 -0.75 -1.64 -14.43
CA LEU A 98 -0.81 -2.34 -13.15
C LEU A 98 0.23 -1.80 -12.16
N ALA A 99 1.46 -1.58 -12.61
CA ALA A 99 2.53 -1.04 -11.78
C ALA A 99 2.18 0.35 -11.23
N LEU A 100 1.67 1.25 -12.07
CA LEU A 100 1.27 2.60 -11.64
C LEU A 100 0.15 2.58 -10.59
N ARG A 101 -0.91 1.79 -10.81
CA ARG A 101 -2.02 1.69 -9.86
C ARG A 101 -1.60 1.06 -8.54
N LEU A 102 -0.71 0.07 -8.61
CA LEU A 102 -0.23 -0.60 -7.43
C LEU A 102 0.72 0.30 -6.63
N ALA A 103 1.59 1.06 -7.27
CA ALA A 103 2.40 2.07 -6.59
C ALA A 103 1.55 3.07 -5.82
N ALA A 104 0.43 3.54 -6.40
CA ALA A 104 -0.51 4.41 -5.70
C ALA A 104 -1.17 3.71 -4.49
N ALA A 105 -1.63 2.47 -4.65
CA ALA A 105 -2.22 1.71 -3.54
C ALA A 105 -1.22 1.47 -2.39
N ILE A 106 0.04 1.17 -2.72
CA ILE A 106 1.10 1.00 -1.74
C ILE A 106 1.39 2.29 -1.00
N ALA A 107 1.46 3.42 -1.73
CA ALA A 107 1.73 4.73 -1.14
C ALA A 107 0.64 5.13 -0.14
N ASP A 108 -0.64 4.99 -0.52
CA ASP A 108 -1.77 5.34 0.34
C ASP A 108 -1.79 4.47 1.60
N ALA A 109 -1.69 3.14 1.44
CA ALA A 109 -1.68 2.23 2.58
C ALA A 109 -0.47 2.43 3.50
N THR A 110 0.72 2.65 2.93
CA THR A 110 1.94 2.92 3.72
C THR A 110 1.82 4.24 4.48
N HIS A 111 1.29 5.29 3.84
CA HIS A 111 1.07 6.57 4.48
C HIS A 111 0.14 6.44 5.69
N GLU A 112 -0.97 5.73 5.52
CA GLU A 112 -1.95 5.53 6.57
C GLU A 112 -1.38 4.72 7.74
N LEU A 113 -0.69 3.61 7.45
CA LEU A 113 -0.07 2.78 8.48
C LEU A 113 1.03 3.52 9.27
N LEU A 114 1.79 4.41 8.61
CA LEU A 114 2.82 5.21 9.26
C LEU A 114 2.27 6.38 10.10
N ARG A 115 0.99 6.75 9.93
CA ARG A 115 0.31 7.73 10.78
C ARG A 115 -0.14 7.14 12.11
N SER A 116 -0.29 5.81 12.19
CA SER A 116 -0.67 5.14 13.43
C SER A 116 0.47 5.23 14.44
N ALA A 117 0.21 5.91 15.55
CA ALA A 117 1.22 6.12 16.58
C ALA A 117 1.46 4.84 17.38
N GLU A 118 0.42 4.11 17.80
CA GLU A 118 0.58 2.96 18.70
C GLU A 118 0.09 1.66 18.04
N ALA A 119 0.97 1.01 17.28
CA ALA A 119 0.66 -0.27 16.67
C ALA A 119 1.55 -1.38 17.24
N ARG A 120 0.93 -2.48 17.67
CA ARG A 120 1.66 -3.73 17.90
C ARG A 120 2.04 -4.30 16.54
N VAL A 121 3.28 -4.77 16.40
CA VAL A 121 3.82 -5.23 15.12
C VAL A 121 4.41 -6.62 15.23
N ARG A 122 4.20 -7.44 14.20
CA ARG A 122 4.72 -8.80 14.10
C ARG A 122 5.28 -9.04 12.71
N PHE A 123 6.56 -9.39 12.62
CA PHE A 123 7.18 -9.76 11.36
C PHE A 123 7.09 -11.27 11.13
N VAL A 124 6.64 -11.68 9.94
CA VAL A 124 6.55 -13.06 9.48
C VAL A 124 7.53 -13.25 8.30
N PRO A 125 8.69 -13.90 8.52
CA PRO A 125 9.68 -14.12 7.48
C PRO A 125 9.12 -14.93 6.29
N GLY A 126 9.44 -14.51 5.07
CA GLY A 126 9.08 -15.25 3.84
C GLY A 126 7.60 -15.19 3.43
N GLU A 127 6.72 -14.58 4.23
CA GLU A 127 5.34 -14.32 3.82
C GLU A 127 5.28 -13.36 2.63
N ARG A 128 4.47 -13.71 1.64
CA ARG A 128 4.40 -13.02 0.34
C ARG A 128 3.02 -12.48 0.08
N HIS A 129 2.95 -11.31 -0.54
CA HIS A 129 1.67 -10.76 -0.99
C HIS A 129 1.03 -11.67 -2.05
N TRP A 130 -0.28 -11.83 -1.99
CA TRP A 130 -1.04 -12.72 -2.87
C TRP A 130 -1.01 -12.31 -4.35
N LEU A 131 -0.70 -11.05 -4.66
CA LEU A 131 -0.59 -10.60 -6.06
C LEU A 131 0.61 -11.23 -6.77
N GLY A 132 1.65 -11.63 -6.03
CA GLY A 132 2.90 -12.10 -6.63
C GLY A 132 3.77 -10.97 -7.16
N PRO A 133 4.98 -11.27 -7.66
CA PRO A 133 5.86 -10.26 -8.26
C PRO A 133 5.24 -9.65 -9.51
N VAL A 134 5.26 -8.32 -9.62
CA VAL A 134 4.89 -7.56 -10.82
C VAL A 134 6.14 -6.81 -11.29
N ALA A 135 6.67 -7.19 -12.44
CA ALA A 135 7.88 -6.59 -12.99
C ALA A 135 7.68 -5.09 -13.29
N GLY A 136 8.71 -4.27 -13.03
CA GLY A 136 8.66 -2.82 -13.21
C GLY A 136 8.13 -2.03 -12.00
N LEU A 137 7.69 -2.72 -10.94
CA LEU A 137 7.57 -2.09 -9.62
C LEU A 137 8.95 -2.07 -8.97
N GLU A 138 9.57 -0.89 -8.99
CA GLU A 138 10.67 -0.64 -8.08
C GLU A 138 10.09 -0.56 -6.66
N PRO A 139 10.45 -1.49 -5.76
CA PRO A 139 9.93 -1.45 -4.40
C PRO A 139 10.36 -0.12 -3.75
N ALA A 140 9.49 0.44 -2.93
CA ALA A 140 9.65 1.80 -2.41
C ALA A 140 11.05 2.00 -1.82
N ARG A 141 11.61 3.19 -2.03
CA ARG A 141 12.96 3.55 -1.61
C ARG A 141 13.17 3.13 -0.16
N ARG A 142 14.30 2.46 0.12
CA ARG A 142 14.63 1.92 1.45
C ARG A 142 14.33 2.98 2.51
N PHE A 143 13.48 2.61 3.46
CA PHE A 143 13.10 3.50 4.53
C PHE A 143 14.36 3.87 5.33
N ARG A 144 14.63 5.17 5.49
CA ARG A 144 15.78 5.68 6.24
C ARG A 144 15.25 6.47 7.44
N ALA A 145 15.61 6.06 8.66
CA ALA A 145 15.25 6.82 9.84
C ALA A 145 16.07 8.14 9.92
N GLY A 146 15.39 9.28 9.73
CA GLY A 146 15.86 10.64 10.05
C GLY A 146 16.51 11.40 8.88
N GLY A 147 16.29 12.72 8.68
CA GLY A 147 15.47 13.71 9.36
C GLY A 147 15.36 14.96 8.49
N GLY A 148 14.23 15.66 8.52
CA GLY A 148 14.02 16.88 7.74
C GLY A 148 12.55 17.18 7.55
N ARG A 149 12.10 18.32 8.08
CA ARG A 149 10.80 18.92 7.77
C ARG A 149 10.87 19.46 6.35
N ASN A 150 10.37 18.70 5.39
CA ASN A 150 10.00 19.21 4.09
C ASN A 150 8.65 18.61 3.73
N ALA A 151 7.64 19.48 3.83
CA ALA A 151 6.29 19.21 3.36
C ALA A 151 6.36 18.70 1.92
N CYS A 152 5.84 17.49 1.71
CA CYS A 152 5.50 17.04 0.38
C CYS A 152 4.27 17.88 -0.05
N PRO A 153 4.32 18.62 -1.17
CA PRO A 153 3.10 19.19 -1.73
C PRO A 153 2.21 18.04 -2.15
N GLN A 154 0.99 17.96 -1.60
CA GLN A 154 -0.04 17.01 -2.01
C GLN A 154 -0.59 17.48 -3.37
N PRO A 155 -0.37 16.76 -4.49
CA PRO A 155 -0.78 17.24 -5.82
C PRO A 155 -2.29 17.09 -6.10
N TRP A 156 -3.09 16.54 -5.18
CA TRP A 156 -4.50 16.21 -5.44
C TRP A 156 -5.51 16.99 -4.57
N SER A 157 -5.06 17.93 -3.73
CA SER A 157 -5.95 18.84 -3.00
C SER A 157 -6.33 20.08 -3.82
N ARG A 158 -7.04 19.88 -4.94
CA ARG A 158 -7.88 20.94 -5.51
C ARG A 158 -9.34 20.55 -5.28
N LYS A 159 -9.99 21.23 -4.32
CA LYS A 159 -11.46 21.21 -4.23
C LYS A 159 -12.04 21.68 -5.58
N PRO A 160 -13.04 21.01 -6.15
CA PRO A 160 -13.78 21.59 -7.27
C PRO A 160 -14.45 22.90 -6.80
N PRO A 161 -14.55 23.93 -7.65
CA PRO A 161 -15.29 25.13 -7.29
C PRO A 161 -16.75 24.74 -7.01
N THR A 162 -17.25 25.13 -5.85
CA THR A 162 -18.67 25.11 -5.51
C THR A 162 -19.42 25.92 -6.56
N MET A 163 -20.23 25.24 -7.37
CA MET A 163 -21.18 25.88 -8.27
C MET A 163 -22.31 26.42 -7.40
N THR A 164 -22.24 27.72 -7.08
CA THR A 164 -23.35 28.42 -6.46
C THR A 164 -24.51 28.44 -7.45
N HIS A 165 -25.60 27.79 -7.08
CA HIS A 165 -26.92 27.91 -7.67
C HIS A 165 -27.30 29.41 -7.66
N MET A 166 -27.43 30.04 -8.83
CA MET A 166 -28.02 31.37 -8.94
C MET A 166 -29.34 31.20 -9.69
N GLY A 167 -30.41 31.58 -8.99
CA GLY A 167 -31.79 31.23 -9.27
C GLY A 167 -32.36 31.83 -10.55
N CYS A 168 -33.48 31.24 -10.94
CA CYS A 168 -34.46 31.80 -11.86
C CYS A 168 -35.04 33.09 -11.27
N ASP A 169 -35.00 34.16 -12.06
CA ASP A 169 -36.07 35.15 -12.20
C ASP A 169 -36.01 35.69 -13.64
#